data_AF-A0A2V6JZN4-F1
#
_entry.id   AF-A0A2V6JZN4-F1
#
_cell.length_a   1.000
_cell.length_b   1.000
_cell.length_c   1.000
_cell.angle_alpha   90.00
_cell.angle_beta   90.00
_cell.angle_gamma   90.00
#
_symmetry.space_group_name_H-M   'P 1'
#
loop_
_entity.id
_entity.type
_entity.pdbx_description
1 polymer ?
#
loop_
_entity_poly.entity_id
_entity_poly.type
_entity_poly.pdbx_seq_one_letter_code
_entity_poly.pdbx_strand_id
1 'polypeptide(L)'
;MIASRADLNCAMRLRRWPGVFEVRLDSLARDVRKWENKLPRLRAPLIVTARHPHEGGSNKLSLRERRDLLTRCLPYATYIDVELRSAFSLRSLLELADQKKIWRIISFHNFKSTPPVRILLAKARAAKKHGANIFKVATRTDTPVQLARLLSFITNKNIDIPVSAMGIGKLGAISRVLLARAGSAFV
;
A
#
# COMPACT_ATOMS: atom_id res chain seq x y z
N MET A 1 0.18 10.41 -4.52
CA MET A 1 -1.05 9.70 -4.09
C MET A 1 -2.24 10.43 -4.70
N ILE A 2 -3.26 9.71 -5.12
CA ILE A 2 -4.53 10.24 -5.64
C ILE A 2 -5.62 9.84 -4.64
N ALA A 3 -6.11 10.78 -3.84
CA ALA A 3 -7.15 10.56 -2.82
C ALA A 3 -8.38 11.45 -3.02
N SER A 4 -8.33 12.40 -3.96
CA SER A 4 -9.44 13.27 -4.32
C SER A 4 -9.60 13.40 -5.85
N ARG A 5 -10.75 13.91 -6.30
CA ARG A 5 -10.95 14.23 -7.73
C ARG A 5 -10.00 15.33 -8.21
N ALA A 6 -9.64 16.26 -7.32
CA ALA A 6 -8.66 17.30 -7.61
C ALA A 6 -7.28 16.68 -7.83
N ASP A 7 -6.87 15.71 -7.00
CA ASP A 7 -5.60 15.00 -7.16
C ASP A 7 -5.56 14.25 -8.49
N LEU A 8 -6.66 13.60 -8.88
CA LEU A 8 -6.76 12.87 -10.14
C LEU A 8 -6.61 13.82 -11.34
N ASN A 9 -7.29 14.96 -11.30
CA ASN A 9 -7.16 15.98 -12.34
C ASN A 9 -5.74 16.58 -12.38
N CYS A 10 -5.08 16.74 -11.23
CA CYS A 10 -3.70 17.20 -11.12
C CYS A 10 -2.72 16.16 -11.70
N ALA A 11 -2.89 14.89 -11.34
CA ALA A 11 -2.06 13.78 -11.81
C ALA A 11 -2.05 13.68 -13.34
N MET A 12 -3.19 13.92 -14.00
CA MET A 12 -3.30 13.92 -15.46
C MET A 12 -2.54 15.08 -16.14
N ARG A 13 -2.21 16.15 -15.41
CA ARG A 13 -1.50 17.34 -15.93
C ARG A 13 -0.02 17.34 -15.59
N LEU A 14 0.48 16.33 -14.87
CA LEU A 14 1.88 16.26 -14.51
C LEU A 14 2.75 16.11 -15.76
N ARG A 15 3.73 17.02 -15.90
CA ARG A 15 4.73 16.95 -16.98
C ARG A 15 5.65 15.74 -16.81
N ARG A 16 6.00 15.40 -15.58
CA ARG A 16 6.79 14.23 -15.22
C ARG A 16 6.02 13.35 -14.26
N TRP A 17 5.87 12.09 -14.63
CA TRP A 17 5.07 11.12 -13.92
C TRP A 17 5.91 10.46 -12.81
N PRO A 18 5.33 10.14 -11.65
CA PRO A 18 6.01 9.33 -10.65
C PRO A 18 6.20 7.90 -11.16
N GLY A 19 7.08 7.13 -10.48
CA GLY A 19 7.23 5.71 -10.80
C GLY A 19 5.94 4.90 -10.60
N VAL A 20 5.04 5.37 -9.73
CA VAL A 20 3.73 4.75 -9.47
C VAL A 20 2.75 5.78 -8.90
N PHE A 21 1.46 5.62 -9.18
CA PHE A 21 0.39 6.29 -8.43
C PHE A 21 -0.34 5.32 -7.51
N GLU A 22 -0.47 5.67 -6.25
CA GLU A 22 -1.46 5.04 -5.36
C GLU A 22 -2.80 5.76 -5.47
N VAL A 23 -3.83 5.04 -5.91
CA VAL A 23 -5.23 5.49 -5.99
C VAL A 23 -5.97 4.99 -4.75
N ARG A 24 -6.36 5.93 -3.87
CA ARG A 24 -7.10 5.67 -2.64
C ARG A 24 -8.60 5.60 -2.91
N LEU A 25 -9.07 4.42 -3.28
CA LEU A 25 -10.46 4.10 -3.55
C LEU A 25 -11.36 4.36 -2.33
N ASP A 26 -10.83 4.16 -1.12
CA ASP A 26 -11.57 4.42 0.11
C ASP A 26 -11.89 5.91 0.29
N SER A 27 -11.03 6.82 -0.16
CA SER A 27 -11.30 8.27 -0.18
C SER A 27 -12.18 8.69 -1.37
N LEU A 28 -12.08 7.97 -2.49
CA LEU A 28 -12.80 8.22 -3.74
C LEU A 28 -14.11 7.42 -3.91
N ALA A 29 -14.58 6.75 -2.86
CA ALA A 29 -15.68 5.78 -2.94
C ALA A 29 -17.00 6.35 -3.50
N ARG A 30 -17.21 7.67 -3.40
CA ARG A 30 -18.41 8.35 -3.90
C ARG A 30 -18.36 8.55 -5.42
N ASP A 31 -19.41 8.10 -6.10
CA ASP A 31 -19.59 8.18 -7.55
C ASP A 31 -18.43 7.60 -8.38
N VAL A 32 -17.98 6.38 -8.09
CA VAL A 32 -16.84 5.76 -8.80
C VAL A 32 -16.97 5.82 -10.33
N ARG A 33 -18.19 5.66 -10.85
CA ARG A 33 -18.51 5.79 -12.28
C ARG A 33 -18.10 7.12 -12.92
N LYS A 34 -18.03 8.21 -12.14
CA LYS A 34 -17.69 9.55 -12.64
C LYS A 34 -16.19 9.74 -12.87
N TRP A 35 -15.34 8.85 -12.35
CA TRP A 35 -13.89 9.06 -12.39
C TRP A 35 -13.08 7.83 -12.77
N GLU A 36 -13.59 6.60 -12.64
CA GLU A 36 -12.83 5.38 -12.94
C GLU A 36 -12.36 5.30 -14.40
N ASN A 37 -13.15 5.83 -15.33
CA ASN A 37 -12.82 5.88 -16.75
C ASN A 37 -11.65 6.83 -17.07
N LYS A 38 -11.19 7.62 -16.09
CA LYS A 38 -10.00 8.46 -16.20
C LYS A 38 -8.73 7.71 -15.81
N LEU A 39 -8.82 6.60 -15.07
CA LEU A 39 -7.65 5.82 -14.65
C LEU A 39 -6.78 5.35 -15.84
N PRO A 40 -7.34 4.87 -16.98
CA PRO A 40 -6.54 4.49 -18.15
C PRO A 40 -5.74 5.65 -18.77
N ARG A 41 -6.11 6.91 -18.49
CA ARG A 41 -5.35 8.08 -18.95
C ARG A 41 -4.10 8.31 -18.12
N LEU A 42 -3.96 7.62 -16.99
CA LEU A 42 -2.76 7.65 -16.19
C LEU A 42 -1.71 6.72 -16.81
N ARG A 43 -0.62 7.29 -17.35
CA ARG A 43 0.46 6.56 -18.03
C ARG A 43 1.44 5.86 -17.07
N ALA A 44 1.42 6.18 -15.79
CA ALA A 44 2.24 5.50 -14.79
C ALA A 44 1.49 4.28 -14.20
N PRO A 45 2.23 3.26 -13.74
CA PRO A 45 1.65 2.14 -13.00
C PRO A 45 0.74 2.57 -11.85
N LEU A 46 -0.34 1.84 -11.64
CA LEU A 46 -1.34 2.15 -10.62
C LEU A 46 -1.32 1.10 -9.49
N ILE A 47 -1.25 1.56 -8.25
CA ILE A 47 -1.61 0.80 -7.05
C ILE A 47 -3.04 1.17 -6.70
N VAL A 48 -3.97 0.23 -6.80
CA VAL A 48 -5.35 0.42 -6.32
C VAL A 48 -5.44 -0.03 -4.86
N THR A 49 -5.95 0.86 -4.01
CA THR A 49 -6.01 0.65 -2.55
C THR A 49 -7.37 1.07 -2.02
N ALA A 50 -8.07 0.18 -1.31
CA ALA A 50 -9.23 0.52 -0.50
C ALA A 50 -8.88 0.28 0.97
N ARG A 51 -8.24 1.27 1.60
CA ARG A 51 -7.60 1.11 2.91
C ARG A 51 -8.63 0.77 4.00
N HIS A 52 -8.32 -0.19 4.86
CA HIS A 52 -9.17 -0.56 6.00
C HIS A 52 -9.26 0.62 7.00
N PRO A 53 -10.44 0.93 7.60
CA PRO A 53 -10.60 2.05 8.55
C PRO A 53 -9.62 2.01 9.74
N HIS A 54 -9.46 0.84 10.37
CA HIS A 54 -8.46 0.63 11.42
C HIS A 54 -6.98 0.74 10.98
N GLU A 55 -6.70 0.91 9.70
CA GLU A 55 -5.38 1.20 9.15
C GLU A 55 -5.34 2.56 8.42
N GLY A 56 -6.25 3.50 8.77
CA GLY A 56 -6.24 4.87 8.23
C GLY A 56 -7.06 5.05 6.94
N GLY A 57 -8.00 4.13 6.69
CA GLY A 57 -8.96 4.24 5.60
C GLY A 57 -10.04 5.30 5.85
N SER A 58 -10.44 5.98 4.79
CA SER A 58 -11.55 6.95 4.79
C SER A 58 -12.92 6.26 4.64
N ASN A 59 -14.00 7.02 4.89
CA ASN A 59 -15.39 6.64 4.60
C ASN A 59 -15.94 5.36 5.30
N LYS A 60 -15.19 4.76 6.24
CA LYS A 60 -15.62 3.62 7.06
C LYS A 60 -16.21 2.44 6.26
N LEU A 61 -15.67 2.21 5.06
CA LEU A 61 -16.19 1.19 4.15
C LEU A 61 -16.16 -0.22 4.78
N SER A 62 -17.25 -0.96 4.58
CA SER A 62 -17.36 -2.37 4.92
C SER A 62 -16.43 -3.25 4.08
N LEU A 63 -16.21 -4.49 4.51
CA LEU A 63 -15.44 -5.46 3.74
C LEU A 63 -16.00 -5.66 2.32
N ARG A 64 -17.32 -5.71 2.18
CA ARG A 64 -18.00 -5.89 0.89
C ARG A 64 -17.76 -4.70 -0.03
N GLU A 65 -17.98 -3.48 0.45
CA GLU A 65 -17.75 -2.27 -0.34
C GLU A 65 -16.29 -2.16 -0.80
N ARG A 66 -15.34 -2.47 0.08
CA ARG A 66 -13.91 -2.48 -0.25
C ARG A 66 -13.60 -3.51 -1.33
N ARG A 67 -14.13 -4.73 -1.21
CA ARG A 67 -13.97 -5.79 -2.21
C ARG A 67 -14.52 -5.35 -3.56
N ASP A 68 -15.72 -4.80 -3.58
CA ASP A 68 -16.41 -4.41 -4.81
C ASP A 68 -15.68 -3.25 -5.51
N LEU A 69 -15.18 -2.26 -4.76
CA LEU A 69 -14.33 -1.18 -5.28
C LEU A 69 -13.02 -1.69 -5.88
N LEU A 70 -12.30 -2.54 -5.14
CA LEU A 70 -11.03 -3.10 -5.60
C LEU A 70 -11.24 -3.95 -6.87
N THR A 71 -12.27 -4.80 -6.88
CA THR A 71 -12.61 -5.64 -8.04
C THR A 71 -12.93 -4.80 -9.27
N ARG A 72 -13.70 -3.73 -9.09
CA ARG A 72 -14.09 -2.81 -10.16
C ARG A 72 -12.90 -2.08 -10.78
N CYS A 73 -11.92 -1.68 -9.97
CA CYS A 73 -10.74 -0.95 -10.44
C CYS A 73 -9.57 -1.87 -10.83
N LEU A 74 -9.68 -3.18 -10.57
CA LEU A 74 -8.66 -4.18 -10.84
C LEU A 74 -8.18 -4.18 -12.30
N PRO A 75 -9.04 -4.03 -13.33
CA PRO A 75 -8.60 -4.00 -14.74
C PRO A 75 -7.63 -2.86 -15.09
N TYR A 76 -7.56 -1.81 -14.26
CA TYR A 76 -6.68 -0.66 -14.46
C TYR A 76 -5.41 -0.74 -13.62
N ALA A 77 -5.30 -1.73 -12.74
CA ALA A 77 -4.25 -1.82 -11.74
C ALA A 77 -3.00 -2.52 -12.26
N THR A 78 -1.84 -1.99 -11.93
CA THR A 78 -0.58 -2.75 -11.98
C THR A 78 -0.37 -3.50 -10.67
N TYR A 79 -0.79 -2.88 -9.56
CA TYR A 79 -0.71 -3.43 -8.23
C TYR A 79 -2.05 -3.30 -7.51
N ILE A 80 -2.38 -4.29 -6.69
CA ILE A 80 -3.45 -4.20 -5.68
C ILE A 80 -2.83 -4.16 -4.29
N ASP A 81 -3.27 -3.24 -3.42
CA ASP A 81 -2.89 -3.20 -2.00
C ASP A 81 -4.05 -3.71 -1.13
N VAL A 82 -3.77 -4.77 -0.37
CA VAL A 82 -4.67 -5.33 0.65
C VAL A 82 -3.91 -5.43 1.97
N GLU A 83 -4.51 -5.00 3.08
CA GLU A 83 -3.87 -5.15 4.38
C GLU A 83 -3.78 -6.63 4.78
N LEU A 84 -2.71 -7.01 5.46
CA LEU A 84 -2.50 -8.35 6.00
C LEU A 84 -3.69 -8.80 6.85
N ARG A 85 -4.32 -7.87 7.60
CA ARG A 85 -5.52 -8.17 8.41
C ARG A 85 -6.75 -8.52 7.58
N SER A 86 -6.80 -8.09 6.32
CA SER A 86 -7.91 -8.34 5.38
C SER A 86 -7.57 -9.41 4.35
N ALA A 87 -6.31 -9.88 4.28
CA ALA A 87 -5.83 -10.83 3.29
C ALA A 87 -6.64 -12.13 3.27
N PHE A 88 -6.96 -12.70 4.45
CA PHE A 88 -7.79 -13.90 4.52
C PHE A 88 -9.22 -13.68 4.01
N SER A 89 -9.86 -12.59 4.43
CA SER A 89 -11.24 -12.25 4.05
C SER A 89 -11.36 -11.82 2.59
N LEU A 90 -10.27 -11.34 1.96
CA LEU A 90 -10.20 -10.93 0.57
C LEU A 90 -9.40 -11.93 -0.29
N ARG A 91 -9.22 -13.18 0.15
CA ARG A 91 -8.39 -14.17 -0.55
C ARG A 91 -8.81 -14.40 -2.01
N SER A 92 -10.11 -14.45 -2.28
CA SER A 92 -10.64 -14.66 -3.65
C SER A 92 -10.29 -13.50 -4.59
N LEU A 93 -10.16 -12.29 -4.05
CA LEU A 93 -9.73 -11.12 -4.80
C LEU A 93 -8.22 -11.14 -5.08
N LEU A 94 -7.42 -11.63 -4.12
CA LEU A 94 -5.99 -11.83 -4.32
C LEU A 94 -5.71 -12.94 -5.35
N GLU A 95 -6.49 -14.03 -5.33
CA GLU A 95 -6.44 -15.09 -6.35
C GLU A 95 -6.83 -14.56 -7.73
N LEU A 96 -7.90 -13.75 -7.83
CA LEU A 96 -8.29 -13.10 -9.08
C LEU A 96 -7.20 -12.16 -9.61
N ALA A 97 -6.55 -11.39 -8.73
CA ALA A 97 -5.44 -10.52 -9.11
C ALA A 97 -4.27 -11.33 -9.69
N ASP A 98 -3.94 -12.47 -9.08
CA ASP A 98 -2.90 -13.38 -9.56
C ASP A 98 -3.21 -13.93 -10.96
N GLN A 99 -4.43 -14.42 -11.16
CA GLN A 99 -4.91 -14.92 -12.46
C GLN A 99 -4.82 -13.84 -13.55
N LYS A 100 -5.07 -12.58 -13.18
CA LYS A 100 -4.95 -11.41 -14.07
C LYS A 100 -3.54 -10.86 -14.18
N LYS A 101 -2.54 -11.49 -13.56
CA LYS A 101 -1.12 -11.07 -13.53
C LYS A 101 -0.92 -9.68 -12.92
N ILE A 102 -1.77 -9.31 -11.96
CA ILE A 102 -1.70 -8.06 -11.20
C ILE A 102 -0.91 -8.32 -9.92
N TRP A 103 0.07 -7.47 -9.65
CA TRP A 103 0.98 -7.66 -8.51
C TRP A 103 0.27 -7.37 -7.18
N ARG A 104 0.46 -8.23 -6.19
CA ARG A 104 -0.19 -8.12 -4.88
C ARG A 104 0.77 -7.48 -3.88
N ILE A 105 0.39 -6.31 -3.38
CA ILE A 105 0.99 -5.69 -2.20
C ILE A 105 0.16 -6.12 -1.00
N ILE A 106 0.78 -6.78 -0.03
CA ILE A 106 0.14 -7.02 1.26
C ILE A 106 0.76 -6.10 2.29
N SER A 107 -0.09 -5.29 2.92
CA SER A 107 0.37 -4.14 3.71
C SER A 107 0.05 -4.25 5.19
N PHE A 108 0.82 -3.53 6.01
CA PHE A 108 0.58 -3.42 7.44
C PHE A 108 0.91 -2.00 7.92
N HIS A 109 -0.03 -1.37 8.59
CA HIS A 109 0.11 -0.02 9.11
C HIS A 109 0.00 -0.03 10.65
N ASN A 110 0.96 0.59 11.33
CA ASN A 110 0.91 0.83 12.77
C ASN A 110 1.19 2.29 13.09
N PHE A 111 0.12 3.04 13.33
CA PHE A 111 0.19 4.47 13.66
C PHE A 111 0.61 4.76 15.09
N LYS A 112 0.74 3.74 15.96
CA LYS A 112 1.13 3.92 17.36
C LYS A 112 2.64 3.80 17.57
N SER A 113 3.28 2.83 16.92
CA SER A 113 4.71 2.57 17.12
C SER A 113 5.31 1.74 15.99
N THR A 114 6.64 1.61 15.99
CA THR A 114 7.35 0.59 15.24
C THR A 114 7.54 -0.67 16.11
N PRO A 115 6.89 -1.80 15.78
CA PRO A 115 7.03 -3.06 16.50
C PRO A 115 8.47 -3.58 16.51
N PRO A 116 8.79 -4.54 17.41
CA PRO A 116 10.06 -5.27 17.35
C PRO A 116 10.26 -5.95 16.00
N VAL A 117 11.52 -6.05 15.54
CA VAL A 117 11.89 -6.64 14.24
C VAL A 117 11.30 -8.05 14.07
N ARG A 118 11.33 -8.88 15.11
CA ARG A 118 10.74 -10.23 15.09
C ARG A 118 9.26 -10.25 14.68
N ILE A 119 8.49 -9.23 15.08
CA ILE A 119 7.07 -9.10 14.75
C ILE A 119 6.91 -8.66 13.30
N LEU A 120 7.74 -7.74 12.82
CA LEU A 120 7.74 -7.31 11.42
C LEU A 120 8.12 -8.46 10.48
N LEU A 121 9.12 -9.27 10.84
CA LEU A 121 9.49 -10.49 10.12
C LEU A 121 8.35 -11.51 10.08
N ALA A 122 7.65 -11.72 11.20
CA ALA A 122 6.49 -12.60 11.23
C ALA A 122 5.36 -12.11 10.30
N LYS A 123 5.15 -10.79 10.22
CA LYS A 123 4.16 -10.18 9.31
C LYS A 123 4.58 -10.31 7.84
N ALA A 124 5.85 -10.11 7.52
CA ALA A 124 6.38 -10.33 6.17
C ALA A 124 6.17 -11.78 5.72
N ARG A 125 6.49 -12.77 6.58
CA ARG A 125 6.23 -14.19 6.29
C ARG A 125 4.74 -14.49 6.09
N ALA A 126 3.88 -13.93 6.93
CA ALA A 126 2.43 -14.08 6.78
C ALA A 126 1.92 -13.46 5.47
N ALA A 127 2.42 -12.27 5.10
CA ALA A 127 2.12 -11.64 3.82
C ALA A 127 2.54 -12.51 2.65
N LYS A 128 3.77 -13.05 2.67
CA LYS A 128 4.25 -14.01 1.66
C LYS A 128 3.34 -15.24 1.55
N LYS A 129 2.91 -15.81 2.67
CA LYS A 129 1.96 -16.95 2.70
C LYS A 129 0.60 -16.61 2.05
N HIS A 130 0.19 -15.34 2.08
CA HIS A 130 -1.01 -14.86 1.40
C HIS A 130 -0.77 -14.46 -0.07
N GLY A 131 0.39 -14.81 -0.64
CA GLY A 131 0.71 -14.55 -2.05
C GLY A 131 1.18 -13.12 -2.32
N ALA A 132 1.67 -12.39 -1.32
CA ALA A 132 2.26 -11.09 -1.56
C ALA A 132 3.45 -11.19 -2.52
N ASN A 133 3.46 -10.32 -3.54
CA ASN A 133 4.67 -10.04 -4.31
C ASN A 133 5.57 -9.04 -3.57
N ILE A 134 4.97 -8.13 -2.80
CA ILE A 134 5.65 -7.11 -2.00
C ILE A 134 4.97 -6.99 -0.65
N PHE A 135 5.76 -6.99 0.43
CA PHE A 135 5.27 -6.64 1.76
C PHE A 135 5.45 -5.15 2.02
N LYS A 136 4.36 -4.43 2.26
CA LYS A 136 4.38 -3.00 2.59
C LYS A 136 4.22 -2.79 4.09
N VAL A 137 5.11 -2.01 4.70
CA VAL A 137 5.05 -1.68 6.13
C VAL A 137 5.13 -0.17 6.33
N ALA A 138 4.17 0.38 7.08
CA ALA A 138 4.20 1.78 7.47
C ALA A 138 3.99 1.92 8.97
N THR A 139 4.99 2.41 9.71
CA THR A 139 4.95 2.46 11.18
C THR A 139 5.33 3.81 11.73
N ARG A 140 4.85 4.13 12.94
CA ARG A 140 5.19 5.39 13.62
C ARG A 140 6.69 5.40 14.00
N THR A 141 7.40 6.42 13.57
CA THR A 141 8.81 6.69 13.81
C THR A 141 8.97 8.09 14.41
N ASP A 142 8.53 8.28 15.65
CA ASP A 142 8.70 9.53 16.38
C ASP A 142 10.03 9.61 17.14
N THR A 143 10.70 8.47 17.34
CA THR A 143 11.98 8.40 18.04
C THR A 143 13.06 7.70 17.20
N PRO A 144 14.36 8.01 17.42
CA PRO A 144 15.46 7.33 16.74
C PRO A 144 15.42 5.81 16.92
N VAL A 145 15.01 5.32 18.10
CA VAL A 145 14.87 3.89 18.38
C VAL A 145 13.80 3.24 17.50
N GLN A 146 12.67 3.91 17.26
CA GLN A 146 11.63 3.40 16.36
C GLN A 146 12.12 3.36 14.91
N LEU A 147 12.81 4.41 14.46
CA LEU A 147 13.40 4.46 13.13
C LEU A 147 14.48 3.37 12.94
N ALA A 148 15.38 3.21 13.91
CA ALA A 148 16.43 2.19 13.89
C ALA A 148 15.84 0.77 13.81
N ARG A 149 14.72 0.50 14.48
CA ARG A 149 14.01 -0.80 14.35
C ARG A 149 13.47 -1.03 12.94
N LEU A 150 12.89 -0.01 12.31
CA LEU A 150 12.37 -0.14 10.94
C LEU A 150 13.52 -0.35 9.93
N LEU A 151 14.63 0.35 10.12
CA LEU A 151 15.87 0.15 9.33
C LEU A 151 16.47 -1.24 9.55
N SER A 152 16.51 -1.71 10.81
CA SER A 152 17.00 -3.06 11.15
C SER A 152 16.10 -4.15 10.57
N PHE A 153 14.81 -3.87 10.41
CA PHE A 153 13.89 -4.77 9.71
C PHE A 153 14.24 -4.84 8.23
N ILE A 154 14.25 -3.73 7.50
CA ILE A 154 14.45 -3.78 6.04
C ILE A 154 15.80 -4.35 5.60
N THR A 155 16.84 -4.16 6.41
CA THR A 155 18.20 -4.69 6.16
C THR A 155 18.40 -6.11 6.68
N ASN A 156 17.35 -6.74 7.25
CA ASN A 156 17.46 -8.07 7.83
C ASN A 156 17.58 -9.15 6.75
N LYS A 157 18.62 -9.98 6.82
CA LYS A 157 18.88 -11.07 5.88
C LYS A 157 17.80 -12.17 5.86
N ASN A 158 16.97 -12.27 6.90
CA ASN A 158 15.89 -13.26 6.98
C ASN A 158 14.61 -12.82 6.27
N ILE A 159 14.61 -11.66 5.60
CA ILE A 159 13.51 -11.23 4.75
C ILE A 159 13.67 -11.85 3.37
N ASP A 160 12.67 -12.63 2.97
CA ASP A 160 12.64 -13.41 1.75
C ASP A 160 11.54 -12.95 0.78
N ILE A 161 11.11 -11.69 0.92
CA ILE A 161 10.12 -11.02 0.07
C ILE A 161 10.53 -9.54 -0.10
N PRO A 162 10.37 -8.93 -1.28
CA PRO A 162 10.58 -7.50 -1.45
C PRO A 162 9.75 -6.67 -0.46
N VAL A 163 10.35 -5.61 0.08
CA VAL A 163 9.71 -4.76 1.09
C VAL A 163 9.60 -3.34 0.59
N SER A 164 8.43 -2.73 0.81
CA SER A 164 8.26 -1.28 0.83
C SER A 164 8.07 -0.83 2.27
N ALA A 165 8.99 -0.03 2.80
CA ALA A 165 8.93 0.47 4.16
C ALA A 165 8.88 1.99 4.18
N MET A 166 8.03 2.56 5.04
CA MET A 166 8.05 3.98 5.34
C MET A 166 7.74 4.28 6.80
N GLY A 167 8.42 5.28 7.37
CA GLY A 167 8.06 5.84 8.65
C GLY A 167 6.96 6.90 8.52
N ILE A 168 6.13 7.00 9.56
CA ILE A 168 5.11 8.02 9.74
C ILE A 168 5.42 8.79 11.04
N GLY A 169 5.17 10.09 11.08
CA GLY A 169 5.36 10.90 12.28
C GLY A 169 6.59 11.81 12.21
N LYS A 170 7.17 12.15 13.36
CA LYS A 170 8.21 13.19 13.49
C LYS A 170 9.44 12.91 12.62
N LEU A 171 9.89 11.65 12.56
CA LEU A 171 11.01 11.23 11.70
C LEU A 171 10.53 10.59 10.38
N GLY A 172 9.26 10.74 10.03
CA GLY A 172 8.69 10.13 8.82
C GLY A 172 9.38 10.62 7.54
N ALA A 173 9.67 11.91 7.43
CA ALA A 173 10.34 12.48 6.27
C ALA A 173 11.75 11.88 6.07
N ILE A 174 12.59 11.91 7.11
CA ILE A 174 13.95 11.37 7.05
C ILE A 174 13.96 9.85 6.85
N SER A 175 12.97 9.14 7.42
CA SER A 175 12.84 7.70 7.24
C SER A 175 12.71 7.29 5.78
N ARG A 176 11.97 8.05 4.96
CA ARG A 176 11.75 7.72 3.54
C ARG A 176 13.05 7.74 2.75
N VAL A 177 13.91 8.73 3.01
CA VAL A 177 15.21 8.84 2.36
C VAL A 177 16.11 7.67 2.77
N LEU A 178 16.20 7.40 4.07
CA LEU A 178 17.03 6.32 4.60
C LEU A 178 16.58 4.94 4.13
N LEU A 179 15.27 4.66 4.20
CA LEU A 179 14.70 3.37 3.81
C LEU A 179 14.81 3.14 2.30
N ALA A 180 14.69 4.19 1.47
CA ALA A 180 14.95 4.09 0.04
C ALA A 180 16.40 3.66 -0.24
N ARG A 181 17.38 4.20 0.50
CA ARG A 181 18.79 3.78 0.39
C ARG A 181 19.05 2.39 0.94
N ALA A 182 18.27 1.96 1.91
CA ALA A 182 18.36 0.64 2.53
C ALA A 182 17.64 -0.48 1.75
N GLY A 183 17.11 -0.21 0.55
CA GLY A 183 16.53 -1.23 -0.32
C GLY A 183 14.99 -1.29 -0.33
N SER A 184 14.29 -0.24 0.14
CA SER A 184 12.84 -0.17 0.00
C SER A 184 12.41 -0.07 -1.47
N ALA A 185 11.53 -0.97 -1.90
CA ALA A 185 11.04 -1.06 -3.28
C ALA A 185 10.33 0.23 -3.75
N PHE A 186 9.59 0.87 -2.84
CA PHE A 186 9.03 2.21 -3.01
C PHE A 186 8.87 2.88 -1.64
N VAL A 187 8.94 4.22 -1.62
CA VAL A 187 8.81 5.09 -0.44
C VAL A 187 7.85 6.24 -0.68
#